data_AF-A0AAQ4RYQ7-F1
#
_entry.id   AF-A0AAQ4RYQ7-F1
#
_cell.length_a   1.000
_cell.length_b   1.000
_cell.length_c   1.000
_cell.angle_alpha   90.00
_cell.angle_beta   90.00
_cell.angle_gamma   90.00
#
_symmetry.space_group_name_H-M   'P 1'
#
loop_
_entity.id
_entity.type
_entity.pdbx_description
1 polymer ?
#
loop_
_entity_poly.entity_id
_entity_poly.type
_entity_poly.pdbx_seq_one_letter_code
_entity_poly.pdbx_strand_id
1 'polypeptide(L)'
;FPSHPIDQTTAKTAILFIQPQHNVTTLSPEGEVTFYHYGWKDSATILFYTFIAIILHAVVQEYLLDKVNRRLHLSKSKNTKFNESGQLCVFHLVSSVWSLYIVITEGYLFHLSSLWENYPHLHLRFQVKFFYLTQLAYWLHALPELYFQKVRKEEISRQLQYICLYLLHIAAAYLLNLSRVGLVLLFLQYVSELGFHIARLFYFTDENHQKMFDLWAIGYVFTRMVTLTLMFLAVGFGLARSENQGLDLEMGNFNTVLIRMTVLLLVCFTQSWLLWKFIRFQLRRWRESRLEQALRKKAAAKQPLRPLKRDSIGHHENGVLKAENGASPRSKKLKSP
;
A
#
# COMPACT_ATOMS: atom_id res chain seq x y z
N PHE A 1 52.85 4.46 -14.21
CA PHE A 1 51.42 4.81 -14.33
C PHE A 1 51.06 5.72 -13.18
N PRO A 2 50.79 7.02 -13.39
CA PRO A 2 50.43 7.91 -12.31
C PRO A 2 48.97 7.63 -11.91
N SER A 3 48.75 7.27 -10.65
CA SER A 3 47.43 7.15 -10.03
C SER A 3 46.80 8.55 -9.92
N HIS A 4 45.80 8.81 -10.75
CA HIS A 4 45.11 10.09 -10.78
C HIS A 4 44.43 10.41 -9.42
N PRO A 5 44.50 11.67 -8.93
CA PRO A 5 43.78 12.12 -7.73
C PRO A 5 42.25 12.23 -7.91
N ILE A 6 41.72 11.76 -9.05
CA ILE A 6 40.29 11.76 -9.39
C ILE A 6 39.51 10.84 -8.44
N ASP A 7 40.13 9.79 -7.91
CA ASP A 7 39.41 8.76 -7.15
C ASP A 7 38.95 9.25 -5.76
N GLN A 8 39.76 10.07 -5.06
CA GLN A 8 39.39 10.59 -3.74
C GLN A 8 38.32 11.69 -3.80
N THR A 9 38.37 12.56 -4.81
CA THR A 9 37.34 13.61 -4.98
C THR A 9 36.03 12.98 -5.44
N THR A 10 36.07 12.06 -6.40
CA THR A 10 34.88 11.33 -6.85
C THR A 10 34.27 10.48 -5.72
N ALA A 11 35.07 9.81 -4.89
CA ALA A 11 34.57 9.06 -3.74
C ALA A 11 33.88 9.97 -2.70
N LYS A 12 34.47 11.13 -2.38
CA LYS A 12 33.86 12.12 -1.47
C LYS A 12 32.55 12.68 -2.03
N THR A 13 32.49 12.92 -3.34
CA THR A 13 31.26 13.35 -4.01
C THR A 13 30.22 12.23 -4.01
N ALA A 14 30.59 10.97 -4.22
CA ALA A 14 29.67 9.84 -4.19
C ALA A 14 29.02 9.62 -2.82
N ILE A 15 29.78 9.81 -1.73
CA ILE A 15 29.26 9.68 -0.35
C ILE A 15 28.10 10.64 -0.08
N LEU A 16 28.11 11.85 -0.67
CA LEU A 16 27.01 12.83 -0.58
C LEU A 16 25.66 12.26 -1.05
N PHE A 17 25.71 11.37 -2.04
CA PHE A 17 24.52 10.79 -2.67
C PHE A 17 24.09 9.48 -2.01
N ILE A 18 25.03 8.67 -1.52
CA ILE A 18 24.74 7.30 -1.08
C ILE A 18 24.29 7.24 0.38
N GLN A 19 24.95 7.99 1.28
CA GLN A 19 24.70 7.90 2.71
C GLN A 19 23.77 9.01 3.21
N PRO A 20 22.97 8.78 4.26
CA PRO A 20 22.26 9.85 4.95
C PRO A 20 23.25 10.92 5.44
N GLN A 21 22.94 12.19 5.18
CA GLN A 21 23.82 13.31 5.51
C GLN A 21 23.61 13.81 6.94
N HIS A 22 24.42 14.75 7.42
CA HIS A 22 24.25 15.40 8.75
C HIS A 22 24.37 14.42 9.93
N ASN A 23 25.39 13.56 9.91
CA ASN A 23 25.69 12.67 11.03
C ASN A 23 26.37 13.42 12.18
N VAL A 24 25.97 13.11 13.41
CA VAL A 24 26.55 13.59 14.66
C VAL A 24 26.84 12.37 15.52
N THR A 25 28.11 12.16 15.87
CA THR A 25 28.54 11.05 16.74
C THR A 25 28.67 11.56 18.16
N THR A 26 27.95 10.93 19.07
CA THR A 26 28.02 11.19 20.51
C THR A 26 28.66 10.00 21.23
N LEU A 27 29.59 10.27 22.14
CA LEU A 27 30.20 9.26 23.00
C LEU A 27 29.25 8.95 24.16
N SER A 28 28.74 7.71 24.21
CA SER A 28 27.96 7.17 25.32
C SER A 28 28.83 6.22 26.15
N PRO A 29 28.54 5.98 27.44
CA PRO A 29 29.21 4.95 28.24
C PRO A 29 29.17 3.54 27.61
N GLU A 30 28.19 3.30 26.73
CA GLU A 30 27.98 2.04 26.01
C GLU A 30 28.67 1.99 24.63
N GLY A 31 29.36 3.06 24.23
CA GLY A 31 30.09 3.17 22.95
C GLY A 31 29.73 4.43 22.14
N GLU A 32 30.29 4.51 20.92
CA GLU A 32 29.95 5.57 19.96
C GLU A 32 28.55 5.34 19.36
N VAL A 33 27.67 6.33 19.50
CA VAL A 33 26.34 6.32 18.87
C VAL A 33 26.24 7.46 17.87
N THR A 34 25.88 7.14 16.62
CA THR A 34 25.69 8.13 15.55
C THR A 34 24.21 8.43 15.32
N PHE A 35 23.86 9.71 15.41
CA PHE A 35 22.55 10.26 15.09
C PHE A 35 22.62 11.13 13.84
N TYR A 36 21.46 11.46 13.28
CA TYR A 36 21.33 12.25 12.07
C TYR A 36 20.25 13.32 12.21
N HIS A 37 20.51 14.50 11.65
CA HIS A 37 19.56 15.61 11.55
C HIS A 37 18.98 15.72 10.14
N TYR A 38 17.83 16.36 9.97
CA TYR A 38 17.38 16.72 8.62
C TYR A 38 18.23 17.86 8.05
N GLY A 39 18.39 17.93 6.73
CA GLY A 39 19.01 19.09 6.10
C GLY A 39 19.01 19.06 4.59
N TRP A 40 19.34 20.18 3.97
CA TRP A 40 19.17 20.37 2.52
C TRP A 40 19.96 19.38 1.66
N LYS A 41 21.12 18.91 2.14
CA LYS A 41 21.95 17.89 1.46
C LYS A 41 21.24 16.55 1.28
N ASP A 42 20.21 16.28 2.07
CA ASP A 42 19.37 15.07 1.91
C ASP A 42 18.68 15.05 0.53
N SER A 43 18.51 16.21 -0.12
CA SER A 43 17.97 16.30 -1.49
C SER A 43 18.83 15.53 -2.50
N ALA A 44 20.15 15.56 -2.34
CA ALA A 44 21.07 14.80 -3.19
C ALA A 44 20.88 13.29 -2.97
N THR A 45 20.78 12.87 -1.71
CA THR A 45 20.49 11.47 -1.35
C THR A 45 19.14 11.03 -1.92
N ILE A 46 18.08 11.82 -1.74
CA ILE A 46 16.74 11.53 -2.28
C ILE A 46 16.79 11.38 -3.81
N LEU A 47 17.49 12.27 -4.52
CA LEU A 47 17.65 12.18 -5.98
C LEU A 47 18.38 10.90 -6.39
N PHE A 48 19.45 10.53 -5.69
CA PHE A 48 20.17 9.29 -5.96
C PHE A 48 19.27 8.06 -5.79
N TYR A 49 18.57 7.96 -4.67
CA TYR A 49 17.64 6.85 -4.44
C TYR A 49 16.41 6.89 -5.36
N THR A 50 16.09 8.04 -5.95
CA THR A 50 15.04 8.15 -6.99
C THR A 50 15.47 7.37 -8.24
N PHE A 51 16.73 7.48 -8.66
CA PHE A 51 17.26 6.67 -9.77
C PHE A 51 17.29 5.18 -9.43
N ILE A 52 17.70 4.84 -8.20
CA ILE A 52 17.63 3.44 -7.74
C ILE A 52 16.19 2.92 -7.79
N ALA A 53 15.21 3.72 -7.36
CA ALA A 53 13.79 3.34 -7.41
C ALA A 53 13.30 3.12 -8.85
N ILE A 54 13.72 3.93 -9.83
CA ILE A 54 13.41 3.72 -11.25
C ILE A 54 13.95 2.35 -11.73
N ILE A 55 15.20 2.01 -11.39
CA ILE A 55 15.81 0.73 -11.76
C ILE A 55 15.05 -0.43 -11.08
N LEU A 56 14.77 -0.32 -9.79
CA LEU A 56 14.03 -1.34 -9.04
C LEU A 56 12.63 -1.56 -9.61
N HIS A 57 11.93 -0.49 -9.98
CA HIS A 57 10.62 -0.57 -10.62
C HIS A 57 10.70 -1.37 -11.93
N ALA A 58 11.70 -1.10 -12.78
CA ALA A 58 11.92 -1.84 -14.02
C ALA A 58 12.23 -3.33 -13.76
N VAL A 59 13.06 -3.62 -12.75
CA VAL A 59 13.38 -5.00 -12.35
C VAL A 59 12.14 -5.74 -11.87
N VAL A 60 11.31 -5.13 -11.00
CA VAL A 60 10.05 -5.72 -10.54
C VAL A 60 9.10 -5.94 -11.72
N GLN A 61 9.05 -5.01 -12.67
CA GLN A 61 8.22 -5.13 -13.86
C GLN A 61 8.62 -6.36 -14.69
N GLU A 62 9.90 -6.45 -15.07
CA GLU A 62 10.41 -7.48 -15.98
C GLU A 62 10.43 -8.88 -15.32
N TYR A 63 10.95 -8.97 -14.10
CA TYR A 63 11.26 -10.25 -13.46
C TYR A 63 10.11 -10.83 -12.65
N LEU A 64 9.16 -10.00 -12.20
CA LEU A 64 8.01 -10.45 -11.42
C LEU A 64 6.71 -10.30 -12.21
N LEU A 65 6.31 -9.07 -12.52
CA LEU A 65 4.97 -8.79 -13.03
C LEU A 65 4.75 -9.34 -14.44
N ASP A 66 5.72 -9.15 -15.34
CA ASP A 66 5.62 -9.65 -16.70
C ASP A 66 5.63 -11.18 -16.75
N LYS A 67 6.36 -11.85 -15.83
CA LYS A 67 6.31 -13.32 -15.70
C LYS A 67 4.92 -13.79 -15.28
N VAL A 68 4.28 -13.12 -14.33
CA VAL A 68 2.93 -13.47 -13.88
C VAL A 68 1.89 -13.18 -14.97
N ASN A 69 1.99 -12.03 -15.64
CA ASN A 69 1.08 -11.65 -16.72
C ASN A 69 1.09 -12.64 -17.89
N ARG A 70 2.27 -13.17 -18.25
CA ARG A 70 2.39 -14.21 -19.29
C ARG A 70 1.64 -15.50 -18.94
N ARG A 71 1.37 -15.76 -17.66
CA ARG A 71 0.60 -16.91 -17.17
C ARG A 71 -0.91 -16.64 -17.10
N LEU A 72 -1.31 -15.41 -16.78
CA LEU A 72 -2.70 -15.05 -16.48
C LEU A 72 -3.54 -14.66 -17.72
N HIS A 73 -2.92 -14.43 -18.88
CA HIS A 73 -3.61 -14.09 -20.15
C HIS A 73 -4.69 -13.00 -20.00
N LEU A 74 -4.40 -11.96 -19.21
CA LEU A 74 -5.33 -10.87 -18.93
C LEU A 74 -5.55 -9.98 -20.16
N SER A 75 -6.75 -9.40 -20.29
CA SER A 75 -7.02 -8.37 -21.30
C SER A 75 -6.10 -7.15 -21.11
N LYS A 76 -5.83 -6.39 -22.17
CA LYS A 76 -4.95 -5.22 -22.13
C LYS A 76 -5.30 -4.25 -20.99
N SER A 77 -6.59 -3.97 -20.79
CA SER A 77 -7.04 -3.07 -19.72
C SER A 77 -6.88 -3.66 -18.32
N LYS A 78 -7.15 -4.97 -18.14
CA LYS A 78 -6.92 -5.66 -16.85
C LYS A 78 -5.41 -5.72 -16.55
N ASN A 79 -4.58 -6.00 -17.55
CA ASN A 79 -3.12 -6.10 -17.44
C ASN A 79 -2.48 -4.78 -16.95
N THR A 80 -2.83 -3.62 -17.53
CA THR A 80 -2.31 -2.33 -17.05
C THR A 80 -2.62 -2.08 -15.58
N LYS A 81 -3.86 -2.38 -15.15
CA LYS A 81 -4.29 -2.24 -13.76
C LYS A 81 -3.63 -3.26 -12.83
N PHE A 82 -3.36 -4.47 -13.34
CA PHE A 82 -2.63 -5.51 -12.63
C PHE A 82 -1.19 -5.05 -12.38
N ASN A 83 -0.51 -4.48 -13.37
CA ASN A 83 0.85 -3.96 -13.23
C ASN A 83 0.94 -2.81 -12.23
N GLU A 84 0.05 -1.81 -12.33
CA GLU A 84 -0.04 -0.71 -11.35
C GLU A 84 -0.20 -1.27 -9.93
N SER A 85 -1.14 -2.21 -9.76
CA SER A 85 -1.40 -2.82 -8.46
C SER A 85 -0.25 -3.71 -7.97
N GLY A 86 0.45 -4.37 -8.89
CA GLY A 86 1.59 -5.23 -8.61
C GLY A 86 2.78 -4.45 -8.09
N GLN A 87 3.15 -3.36 -8.78
CA GLN A 87 4.23 -2.47 -8.35
C GLN A 87 3.96 -1.90 -6.95
N LEU A 88 2.76 -1.35 -6.75
CA LEU A 88 2.35 -0.80 -5.45
C LEU A 88 2.26 -1.88 -4.36
N CYS A 89 1.87 -3.12 -4.70
CA CYS A 89 1.88 -4.23 -3.75
C CYS A 89 3.29 -4.55 -3.25
N VAL A 90 4.27 -4.63 -4.16
CA VAL A 90 5.67 -4.91 -3.78
C VAL A 90 6.20 -3.79 -2.89
N PHE A 91 6.02 -2.53 -3.31
CA PHE A 91 6.46 -1.38 -2.53
C PHE A 91 5.81 -1.35 -1.14
N HIS A 92 4.49 -1.42 -1.06
CA HIS A 92 3.80 -1.36 0.23
C HIS A 92 4.13 -2.56 1.13
N LEU A 93 4.41 -3.74 0.58
CA LEU A 93 4.88 -4.89 1.36
C LEU A 93 6.24 -4.58 2.01
N VAL A 94 7.23 -4.20 1.20
CA VAL A 94 8.59 -3.91 1.68
C VAL A 94 8.57 -2.75 2.68
N SER A 95 7.88 -1.66 2.36
CA SER A 95 7.80 -0.49 3.25
C SER A 95 7.01 -0.76 4.52
N SER A 96 5.97 -1.62 4.49
CA SER A 96 5.24 -2.00 5.71
C SER A 96 6.09 -2.86 6.63
N VAL A 97 6.83 -3.84 6.09
CA VAL A 97 7.74 -4.69 6.88
C VAL A 97 8.87 -3.84 7.48
N TRP A 98 9.46 -2.95 6.67
CA TRP A 98 10.55 -2.09 7.13
C TRP A 98 10.09 -1.08 8.19
N SER A 99 8.95 -0.41 7.98
CA SER A 99 8.41 0.50 9.00
C SER A 99 8.02 -0.25 10.27
N LEU A 100 7.41 -1.44 10.18
CA LEU A 100 7.12 -2.27 11.35
C LEU A 100 8.39 -2.61 12.13
N TYR A 101 9.46 -3.00 11.45
CA TYR A 101 10.76 -3.28 12.07
C TYR A 101 11.30 -2.05 12.83
N ILE A 102 11.25 -0.87 12.22
CA ILE A 102 11.69 0.37 12.89
C ILE A 102 10.79 0.67 14.10
N VAL A 103 9.47 0.59 13.93
CA VAL A 103 8.51 0.85 15.01
C VAL A 103 8.76 -0.05 16.23
N ILE A 104 9.04 -1.33 16.01
CA ILE A 104 9.31 -2.30 17.09
C ILE A 104 10.67 -2.01 17.74
N THR A 105 11.72 -1.82 16.94
CA THR A 105 13.10 -1.61 17.46
C THR A 105 13.25 -0.28 18.20
N GLU A 106 12.52 0.76 17.80
CA GLU A 106 12.49 2.05 18.49
C GLU A 106 11.46 2.12 19.63
N GLY A 107 10.61 1.10 19.76
CA GLY A 107 9.62 0.99 20.83
C GLY A 107 8.41 1.93 20.73
N TYR A 108 8.13 2.49 19.56
CA TYR A 108 7.08 3.52 19.38
C TYR A 108 5.64 3.02 19.64
N LEU A 109 5.39 1.71 19.60
CA LEU A 109 4.06 1.13 19.87
C LEU A 109 3.79 0.82 21.35
N PHE A 110 4.83 0.68 22.17
CA PHE A 110 4.67 0.22 23.55
C PHE A 110 4.26 1.35 24.50
N HIS A 111 4.65 2.59 24.18
CA HIS A 111 4.27 3.78 24.94
C HIS A 111 3.71 4.83 23.99
N LEU A 112 2.40 5.02 24.01
CA LEU A 112 1.72 5.93 23.07
C LEU A 112 2.21 7.38 23.22
N SER A 113 2.59 7.78 24.43
CA SER A 113 3.14 9.11 24.72
C SER A 113 4.52 9.35 24.10
N SER A 114 5.29 8.28 23.82
CA SER A 114 6.58 8.38 23.14
C SER A 114 6.49 9.05 21.75
N LEU A 115 5.30 9.08 21.16
CA LEU A 115 5.04 9.74 19.88
C LEU A 115 5.19 11.27 19.94
N TRP A 116 4.98 11.90 21.09
CA TRP A 116 5.09 13.35 21.26
C TRP A 116 6.05 13.77 22.38
N GLU A 117 6.39 12.86 23.29
CA GLU A 117 7.42 13.09 24.31
C GLU A 117 8.77 13.43 23.67
N ASN A 118 9.48 14.37 24.30
CA ASN A 118 10.79 14.86 23.85
C ASN A 118 10.78 15.40 22.42
N TYR A 119 9.61 15.83 21.92
CA TYR A 119 9.55 16.66 20.72
C TYR A 119 10.30 17.99 20.98
N PRO A 120 11.09 18.53 20.04
CA PRO A 120 11.33 18.04 18.68
C PRO A 120 12.30 16.84 18.62
N HIS A 121 12.00 15.87 17.75
CA HIS A 121 12.81 14.66 17.56
C HIS A 121 14.00 14.92 16.61
N LEU A 122 14.94 15.76 17.04
CA LEU A 122 16.06 16.21 16.21
C LEU A 122 17.05 15.10 15.84
N HIS A 123 17.25 14.14 16.75
CA HIS A 123 18.23 13.08 16.61
C HIS A 123 17.56 11.83 16.05
N LEU A 124 17.74 11.59 14.75
CA LEU A 124 17.23 10.40 14.09
C LEU A 124 18.30 9.32 14.04
N ARG A 125 17.95 8.08 14.38
CA ARG A 125 18.81 6.95 14.06
C ARG A 125 18.86 6.75 12.54
N PHE A 126 19.95 6.16 12.06
CA PHE A 126 20.18 5.88 10.64
C PHE A 126 18.94 5.27 9.98
N GLN A 127 18.34 4.23 10.59
CA GLN A 127 17.21 3.51 10.01
C GLN A 127 15.97 4.38 9.82
N VAL A 128 15.68 5.27 10.77
CA VAL A 128 14.52 6.19 10.70
C VAL A 128 14.75 7.20 9.59
N LYS A 129 15.92 7.85 9.58
CA LYS A 129 16.25 8.84 8.56
C LYS A 129 16.24 8.21 7.16
N PHE A 130 16.95 7.10 7.02
CA PHE A 130 17.06 6.42 5.74
C PHE A 130 15.70 5.98 5.20
N PHE A 131 14.82 5.47 6.07
CA PHE A 131 13.44 5.13 5.70
C PHE A 131 12.71 6.33 5.07
N TYR A 132 12.74 7.51 5.70
CA TYR A 132 12.10 8.73 5.19
C TYR A 132 12.66 9.16 3.82
N LEU A 133 13.99 9.16 3.68
CA LEU A 133 14.63 9.53 2.41
C LEU A 133 14.25 8.56 1.28
N THR A 134 14.23 7.26 1.56
CA THR A 134 13.81 6.25 0.59
C THR A 134 12.32 6.36 0.25
N GLN A 135 11.45 6.67 1.22
CA GLN A 135 10.02 6.86 0.93
C GLN A 135 9.80 8.09 0.02
N LEU A 136 10.48 9.21 0.29
CA LEU A 136 10.43 10.39 -0.58
C LEU A 136 10.95 10.08 -1.98
N ALA A 137 12.10 9.40 -2.06
CA ALA A 137 12.69 8.98 -3.32
C ALA A 137 11.76 8.09 -4.15
N TYR A 138 11.07 7.13 -3.50
CA TYR A 138 10.08 6.32 -4.18
C TYR A 138 8.91 7.17 -4.70
N TRP A 139 8.31 8.05 -3.89
CA TRP A 139 7.19 8.84 -4.42
C TRP A 139 7.62 9.85 -5.49
N LEU A 140 8.87 10.30 -5.49
CA LEU A 140 9.43 11.08 -6.60
C LEU A 140 9.66 10.25 -7.86
N HIS A 141 10.10 8.98 -7.74
CA HIS A 141 10.31 8.08 -8.89
C HIS A 141 9.01 7.88 -9.69
N ALA A 142 7.86 7.93 -9.01
CA ALA A 142 6.57 7.75 -9.65
C ALA A 142 6.26 8.85 -10.69
N LEU A 143 6.86 10.06 -10.57
CA LEU A 143 6.64 11.16 -11.51
C LEU A 143 7.16 10.87 -12.93
N PRO A 144 8.47 10.57 -13.15
CA PRO A 144 8.96 10.17 -14.47
C PRO A 144 8.33 8.85 -14.93
N GLU A 145 7.93 7.96 -14.02
CA GLU A 145 7.28 6.71 -14.37
C GLU A 145 5.92 6.92 -15.06
N LEU A 146 5.18 8.00 -14.73
CA LEU A 146 3.97 8.39 -15.47
C LEU A 146 4.25 8.56 -16.98
N TYR A 147 5.42 9.09 -17.31
CA TYR A 147 5.87 9.30 -18.67
C TYR A 147 6.37 7.98 -19.30
N PHE A 148 7.22 7.22 -18.59
CA PHE A 148 7.76 5.96 -19.10
C PHE A 148 6.68 4.92 -19.39
N GLN A 149 5.63 4.83 -18.56
CA GLN A 149 4.50 3.94 -18.78
C GLN A 149 3.49 4.44 -19.81
N LYS A 150 3.65 5.68 -20.30
CA LYS A 150 2.69 6.35 -21.21
C LYS A 150 1.27 6.32 -20.64
N VAL A 151 1.14 6.70 -19.37
CA VAL A 151 -0.15 6.72 -18.67
C VAL A 151 -1.15 7.59 -19.43
N ARG A 152 -2.40 7.12 -19.54
CA ARG A 152 -3.47 7.85 -20.22
C ARG A 152 -3.71 9.20 -19.55
N LYS A 153 -3.92 10.27 -20.33
CA LYS A 153 -4.11 11.64 -19.82
C LYS A 153 -5.19 11.75 -18.74
N GLU A 154 -6.28 10.99 -18.88
CA GLU A 154 -7.39 10.89 -17.93
C GLU A 154 -6.98 10.32 -16.55
N GLU A 155 -5.92 9.52 -16.48
CA GLU A 155 -5.43 8.91 -15.25
C GLU A 155 -4.31 9.72 -14.57
N ILE A 156 -3.58 10.55 -15.33
CA ILE A 156 -2.44 11.34 -14.83
C ILE A 156 -2.86 12.20 -13.64
N SER A 157 -3.97 12.93 -13.74
CA SER A 157 -4.45 13.81 -12.66
C SER A 157 -4.71 13.03 -11.36
N ARG A 158 -5.33 11.84 -11.47
CA ARG A 158 -5.57 10.96 -10.32
C ARG A 158 -4.26 10.50 -9.69
N GLN A 159 -3.31 10.01 -10.49
CA GLN A 159 -2.05 9.48 -9.98
C GLN A 159 -1.19 10.59 -9.35
N LEU A 160 -1.12 11.76 -10.00
CA LEU A 160 -0.40 12.92 -9.48
C LEU A 160 -0.95 13.39 -8.12
N GLN A 161 -2.27 13.39 -7.93
CA GLN A 161 -2.86 13.69 -6.62
C GLN A 161 -2.33 12.77 -5.51
N TYR A 162 -2.27 11.46 -5.75
CA TYR A 162 -1.74 10.52 -4.77
C TYR A 162 -0.25 10.74 -4.52
N ILE A 163 0.54 10.92 -5.58
CA ILE A 163 1.99 11.20 -5.48
C ILE A 163 2.23 12.45 -4.62
N CYS A 164 1.54 13.56 -4.93
CA CYS A 164 1.66 14.80 -4.18
C CYS A 164 1.23 14.64 -2.72
N LEU A 165 0.16 13.90 -2.43
CA LEU A 165 -0.29 13.67 -1.06
C LEU A 165 0.76 12.89 -0.25
N TYR A 166 1.36 11.85 -0.82
CA TYR A 166 2.42 11.12 -0.13
C TYR A 166 3.65 11.98 0.11
N LEU A 167 4.14 12.68 -0.93
CA LEU A 167 5.28 13.59 -0.79
C LEU A 167 5.03 14.65 0.27
N LEU A 168 3.85 15.28 0.26
CA LEU A 168 3.47 16.30 1.23
C LEU A 168 3.45 15.77 2.67
N HIS A 169 2.82 14.61 2.92
CA HIS A 169 2.71 14.07 4.27
C HIS A 169 4.04 13.54 4.80
N ILE A 170 4.83 12.87 3.95
CA ILE A 170 6.17 12.37 4.33
C ILE A 170 7.10 13.56 4.60
N ALA A 171 7.11 14.57 3.72
CA ALA A 171 7.94 15.76 3.90
C ALA A 171 7.51 16.58 5.11
N ALA A 172 6.21 16.77 5.34
CA ALA A 172 5.71 17.47 6.53
C ALA A 172 6.13 16.76 7.82
N ALA A 173 6.02 15.43 7.88
CA ALA A 173 6.47 14.68 9.06
C ALA A 173 7.99 14.81 9.28
N TYR A 174 8.77 14.75 8.20
CA TYR A 174 10.24 14.83 8.25
C TYR A 174 10.73 16.23 8.63
N LEU A 175 10.24 17.27 7.95
CA LEU A 175 10.71 18.65 8.10
C LEU A 175 10.21 19.32 9.38
N LEU A 176 9.05 18.91 9.91
CA LEU A 176 8.51 19.43 11.18
C LEU A 176 8.97 18.65 12.41
N ASN A 177 9.94 17.74 12.26
CA ASN A 177 10.44 16.85 13.32
C ASN A 177 9.35 16.00 13.99
N LEU A 178 8.30 15.63 13.25
CA LEU A 178 7.20 14.76 13.69
C LEU A 178 7.46 13.30 13.29
N SER A 179 8.73 12.90 13.24
CA SER A 179 9.19 11.64 12.65
C SER A 179 8.58 10.40 13.31
N ARG A 180 8.39 10.40 14.64
CA ARG A 180 7.80 9.24 15.34
C ARG A 180 6.34 9.04 14.96
N VAL A 181 5.53 10.10 15.02
CA VAL A 181 4.11 10.07 14.60
C VAL A 181 4.02 9.71 13.13
N GLY A 182 4.77 10.40 12.27
CA GLY A 182 4.73 10.19 10.83
C GLY A 182 5.08 8.75 10.44
N LEU A 183 6.05 8.12 11.10
CA LEU A 183 6.47 6.75 10.80
C LEU A 183 5.36 5.74 11.15
N VAL A 184 4.70 5.90 12.29
CA VAL A 184 3.55 5.06 12.66
C VAL A 184 2.38 5.26 11.69
N LEU A 185 2.11 6.50 11.27
CA LEU A 185 1.05 6.76 10.29
C LEU A 185 1.37 6.21 8.91
N LEU A 186 2.62 6.28 8.46
CA LEU A 186 3.06 5.68 7.21
C LEU A 186 2.93 4.16 7.25
N PHE A 187 3.31 3.52 8.36
CA PHE A 187 3.09 2.09 8.56
C PHE A 187 1.60 1.72 8.41
N LEU A 188 0.73 2.41 9.15
CA LEU A 188 -0.72 2.18 9.10
C LEU A 188 -1.29 2.38 7.69
N GLN A 189 -0.87 3.46 7.02
CA GLN A 189 -1.26 3.75 5.64
C GLN A 189 -0.80 2.65 4.67
N TYR A 190 0.46 2.23 4.73
CA TYR A 190 1.01 1.23 3.81
C TYR A 190 0.42 -0.15 4.01
N VAL A 191 0.13 -0.57 5.25
CA VAL A 191 -0.56 -1.85 5.51
C VAL A 191 -1.97 -1.83 4.91
N SER A 192 -2.68 -0.71 5.02
CA SER A 192 -4.03 -0.56 4.47
C SER A 192 -4.04 -0.61 2.93
N GLU A 193 -3.10 0.06 2.27
CA GLU A 193 -2.95 0.02 0.81
C GLU A 193 -2.44 -1.35 0.33
N LEU A 194 -1.55 -2.00 1.07
CA LEU A 194 -1.11 -3.36 0.78
C LEU A 194 -2.31 -4.31 0.71
N GLY A 195 -3.20 -4.26 1.70
CA GLY A 195 -4.43 -5.05 1.70
C GLY A 195 -5.30 -4.80 0.47
N PHE A 196 -5.41 -3.54 0.02
CA PHE A 196 -6.15 -3.20 -1.20
C PHE A 196 -5.53 -3.85 -2.43
N HIS A 197 -4.21 -3.69 -2.59
CA HIS A 197 -3.50 -4.17 -3.76
C HIS A 197 -3.46 -5.70 -3.82
N ILE A 198 -3.30 -6.38 -2.68
CA ILE A 198 -3.44 -7.83 -2.59
C ILE A 198 -4.84 -8.26 -3.03
N ALA A 199 -5.91 -7.69 -2.45
CA ALA A 199 -7.29 -8.02 -2.82
C ALA A 199 -7.56 -7.83 -4.31
N ARG A 200 -7.03 -6.73 -4.89
CA ARG A 200 -7.18 -6.41 -6.32
C ARG A 200 -6.42 -7.36 -7.23
N LEU A 201 -5.20 -7.79 -6.87
CA LEU A 201 -4.43 -8.77 -7.63
C LEU A 201 -5.11 -10.15 -7.64
N PHE A 202 -5.61 -10.61 -6.49
CA PHE A 202 -6.36 -11.86 -6.41
C PHE A 202 -7.66 -11.80 -7.22
N TYR A 203 -8.39 -10.68 -7.18
CA TYR A 203 -9.59 -10.50 -7.98
C TYR A 203 -9.34 -10.57 -9.49
N PHE A 204 -8.19 -10.11 -9.97
CA PHE A 204 -7.83 -10.27 -11.38
C PHE A 204 -7.48 -11.71 -11.77
N THR A 205 -7.07 -12.53 -10.79
CA THR A 205 -6.71 -13.94 -11.01
C THR A 205 -7.95 -14.84 -10.96
N ASP A 206 -8.82 -14.63 -9.98
CA ASP A 206 -10.07 -15.36 -9.83
C ASP A 206 -11.14 -14.47 -9.16
N GLU A 207 -12.23 -14.25 -9.89
CA GLU A 207 -13.34 -13.36 -9.53
C GLU A 207 -14.13 -13.86 -8.30
N ASN A 208 -13.93 -15.11 -7.85
CA ASN A 208 -14.52 -15.67 -6.64
C ASN A 208 -13.92 -15.12 -5.33
N HIS A 209 -12.79 -14.39 -5.38
CA HIS A 209 -12.10 -13.84 -4.21
C HIS A 209 -12.71 -12.54 -3.66
N GLN A 210 -14.02 -12.31 -3.85
CA GLN A 210 -14.68 -11.09 -3.40
C GLN A 210 -14.57 -10.83 -1.89
N LYS A 211 -14.44 -11.90 -1.09
CA LYS A 211 -14.25 -11.81 0.38
C LYS A 211 -13.00 -11.03 0.78
N MET A 212 -11.96 -11.01 -0.06
CA MET A 212 -10.72 -10.26 0.23
C MET A 212 -10.96 -8.75 0.22
N PHE A 213 -11.84 -8.25 -0.64
CA PHE A 213 -12.21 -6.84 -0.62
C PHE A 213 -13.03 -6.47 0.62
N ASP A 214 -13.81 -7.40 1.16
CA ASP A 214 -14.62 -7.15 2.36
C ASP A 214 -13.73 -7.11 3.61
N LEU A 215 -12.76 -8.03 3.70
CA LEU A 215 -11.72 -7.99 4.74
C LEU A 215 -10.90 -6.69 4.67
N TRP A 216 -10.45 -6.32 3.47
CA TRP A 216 -9.77 -5.05 3.25
C TRP A 216 -10.64 -3.86 3.65
N ALA A 217 -11.94 -3.87 3.31
CA ALA A 217 -12.84 -2.76 3.61
C ALA A 217 -12.96 -2.50 5.12
N ILE A 218 -13.04 -3.55 5.92
CA ILE A 218 -13.05 -3.46 7.39
C ILE A 218 -11.72 -2.88 7.88
N GLY A 219 -10.60 -3.46 7.43
CA GLY A 219 -9.26 -3.00 7.79
C GLY A 219 -9.02 -1.54 7.39
N TYR A 220 -9.51 -1.13 6.22
CA TYR A 220 -9.38 0.23 5.71
C TYR A 220 -10.07 1.23 6.63
N VAL A 221 -11.34 1.02 6.99
CA VAL A 221 -12.06 1.92 7.89
C VAL A 221 -11.39 1.97 9.27
N PHE A 222 -10.98 0.82 9.80
CA PHE A 222 -10.26 0.73 11.06
C PHE A 222 -8.96 1.55 11.04
N THR A 223 -8.14 1.41 9.99
CA THR A 223 -6.92 2.21 9.82
C THR A 223 -7.20 3.72 9.85
N ARG A 224 -8.29 4.19 9.22
CA ARG A 224 -8.66 5.62 9.21
C ARG A 224 -9.02 6.11 10.60
N MET A 225 -9.78 5.32 11.35
CA MET A 225 -10.15 5.65 12.74
C MET A 225 -8.89 5.75 13.60
N VAL A 226 -8.03 4.73 13.57
CA VAL A 226 -6.76 4.74 14.33
C VAL A 226 -5.88 5.91 13.94
N THR A 227 -5.73 6.20 12.64
CA THR A 227 -4.93 7.33 12.15
C THR A 227 -5.41 8.67 12.70
N LEU A 228 -6.73 8.92 12.65
CA LEU A 228 -7.33 10.16 13.16
C LEU A 228 -7.18 10.27 14.68
N THR A 229 -7.42 9.17 15.40
CA THR A 229 -7.24 9.12 16.85
C THR A 229 -5.80 9.40 17.26
N LEU A 230 -4.83 8.76 16.61
CA LEU A 230 -3.40 8.98 16.88
C LEU A 230 -2.97 10.41 16.59
N MET A 231 -3.44 11.01 15.51
CA MET A 231 -3.12 12.40 15.19
C MET A 231 -3.70 13.37 16.20
N PHE A 232 -4.98 13.20 16.55
CA PHE A 232 -5.62 14.04 17.55
C PHE A 232 -4.93 13.91 18.91
N LEU A 233 -4.57 12.68 19.30
CA LEU A 233 -3.88 12.45 20.57
C LEU A 233 -2.46 13.03 20.56
N ALA A 234 -1.64 12.72 19.55
CA ALA A 234 -0.25 13.13 19.54
C ALA A 234 -0.08 14.64 19.31
N VAL A 235 -0.72 15.17 18.27
CA VAL A 235 -0.55 16.58 17.87
C VAL A 235 -1.59 17.48 18.54
N GLY A 236 -2.84 17.04 18.61
CA GLY A 236 -3.94 17.86 19.18
C GLY A 236 -3.93 17.93 20.71
N PHE A 237 -3.52 16.86 21.39
CA PHE A 237 -3.54 16.78 22.86
C PHE A 237 -2.13 16.77 23.47
N GLY A 238 -1.22 15.94 22.94
CA GLY A 238 0.13 15.73 23.47
C GLY A 238 1.00 16.97 23.30
N LEU A 239 1.30 17.34 22.05
CA LEU A 239 2.08 18.56 21.74
C LEU A 239 1.41 19.85 22.20
N ALA A 240 0.07 19.87 22.28
CA ALA A 240 -0.66 21.04 22.79
C ALA A 240 -0.54 21.23 24.31
N ARG A 241 -0.09 20.22 25.06
CA ARG A 241 0.17 20.28 26.50
C ARG A 241 1.65 20.30 26.86
N SER A 242 2.54 20.13 25.89
CA SER A 242 3.98 20.20 26.17
C SER A 242 4.39 21.62 26.53
N GLU A 243 5.39 21.74 27.40
CA GLU A 243 5.87 23.03 27.93
C GLU A 243 6.56 23.87 26.86
N ASN A 244 7.15 23.22 25.84
CA ASN A 244 7.91 23.84 24.77
C ASN A 244 7.05 24.40 23.62
N GLN A 245 6.02 25.19 23.94
CA GLN A 245 5.22 25.86 22.90
C GLN A 245 5.97 27.05 22.34
N GLY A 246 6.13 27.08 21.02
CA GLY A 246 6.87 28.14 20.34
C GLY A 246 7.34 27.75 18.94
N LEU A 247 7.98 28.71 18.28
CA LEU A 247 8.69 28.50 17.03
C LEU A 247 10.16 28.81 17.26
N ASP A 248 11.01 27.80 17.11
CA ASP A 248 12.45 27.93 17.15
C ASP A 248 13.04 27.12 15.99
N LEU A 249 13.54 27.82 14.97
CA LEU A 249 14.09 27.19 13.77
C LEU A 249 15.46 26.54 14.04
N GLU A 250 16.23 27.07 14.99
CA GLU A 250 17.57 26.55 15.32
C GLU A 250 17.45 25.25 16.10
N MET A 251 16.52 25.21 17.06
CA MET A 251 16.19 24.00 17.82
C MET A 251 15.19 23.08 17.09
N GLY A 252 14.76 23.43 15.88
CA GLY A 252 13.79 22.67 15.09
C GLY A 252 12.45 22.45 15.79
N ASN A 253 12.05 23.35 16.69
CA ASN A 253 10.78 23.34 17.38
C ASN A 253 9.73 24.09 16.55
N PHE A 254 8.73 23.34 16.05
CA PHE A 254 7.62 23.89 15.28
C PHE A 254 6.29 23.85 16.06
N ASN A 255 6.34 23.73 17.39
CA ASN A 255 5.17 23.51 18.23
C ASN A 255 4.34 24.78 18.50
N THR A 256 3.85 25.41 17.43
CA THR A 256 2.90 26.52 17.51
C THR A 256 1.47 26.04 17.28
N VAL A 257 0.48 26.76 17.84
CA VAL A 257 -0.94 26.46 17.59
C VAL A 257 -1.24 26.44 16.10
N LEU A 258 -0.69 27.38 15.33
CA LEU A 258 -0.90 27.46 13.88
C LEU A 258 -0.42 26.18 13.18
N ILE A 259 0.83 25.77 13.40
CA ILE A 259 1.40 24.59 12.76
C ILE A 259 0.66 23.31 13.19
N ARG A 260 0.35 23.16 14.48
CA ARG A 260 -0.44 22.02 14.99
C ARG A 260 -1.80 21.94 14.28
N MET A 261 -2.53 23.05 14.20
CA MET A 261 -3.85 23.08 13.56
C MET A 261 -3.76 22.83 12.05
N THR A 262 -2.74 23.38 11.36
CA THR A 262 -2.50 23.11 9.95
C THR A 262 -2.22 21.62 9.69
N VAL A 263 -1.35 21.00 10.49
CA VAL A 263 -1.04 19.56 10.36
C VAL A 263 -2.27 18.70 10.64
N LEU A 264 -3.03 19.01 11.68
CA LEU A 264 -4.27 18.31 12.01
C LEU A 264 -5.29 18.44 10.87
N LEU A 265 -5.53 19.66 10.37
CA LEU A 265 -6.46 19.90 9.27
C LEU A 265 -6.02 19.19 7.98
N LEU A 266 -4.73 19.22 7.66
CA LEU A 266 -4.18 18.52 6.50
C LEU A 266 -4.47 17.02 6.56
N VAL A 267 -4.17 16.38 7.70
CA VAL A 267 -4.42 14.95 7.86
C VAL A 267 -5.92 14.67 7.88
N CYS A 268 -6.72 15.39 8.66
CA CYS A 268 -8.17 15.21 8.74
C CYS A 268 -8.85 15.36 7.38
N PHE A 269 -8.48 16.38 6.61
CA PHE A 269 -8.99 16.59 5.26
C PHE A 269 -8.62 15.41 4.35
N THR A 270 -7.35 14.98 4.36
CA THR A 270 -6.88 13.86 3.54
C THR A 270 -7.58 12.55 3.91
N GLN A 271 -7.73 12.23 5.21
CA GLN A 271 -8.43 11.05 5.68
C GLN A 271 -9.92 11.09 5.29
N SER A 272 -10.57 12.25 5.42
CA SER A 272 -11.97 12.44 5.03
C SER A 272 -12.16 12.27 3.52
N TRP A 273 -11.26 12.81 2.71
CA TRP A 273 -11.27 12.64 1.26
C TRP A 273 -11.08 11.18 0.84
N LEU A 274 -10.17 10.47 1.49
CA LEU A 274 -9.94 9.03 1.29
C LEU A 274 -11.17 8.20 1.69
N LEU A 275 -11.81 8.51 2.81
CA LEU A 275 -13.07 7.87 3.24
C LEU A 275 -14.21 8.15 2.25
N TRP A 276 -14.33 9.39 1.77
CA TRP A 276 -15.32 9.75 0.77
C TRP A 276 -15.14 8.95 -0.53
N LYS A 277 -13.91 8.81 -1.02
CA LYS A 277 -13.59 7.97 -2.20
C LYS A 277 -13.95 6.51 -1.94
N PHE A 278 -13.62 5.98 -0.76
CA PHE A 278 -13.97 4.64 -0.35
C PHE A 278 -15.50 4.42 -0.32
N ILE A 279 -16.26 5.32 0.29
CA ILE A 279 -17.73 5.25 0.34
C ILE A 279 -18.30 5.25 -1.07
N ARG A 280 -17.83 6.15 -1.95
CA ARG A 280 -18.29 6.17 -3.36
C ARG A 280 -17.98 4.86 -4.08
N PHE A 281 -16.80 4.29 -3.85
CA PHE A 281 -16.40 3.00 -4.40
C PHE A 281 -17.31 1.86 -3.89
N GLN A 282 -17.55 1.77 -2.59
CA GLN A 282 -18.41 0.75 -2.00
C GLN A 282 -19.87 0.90 -2.44
N LEU A 283 -20.40 2.12 -2.49
CA LEU A 283 -21.75 2.40 -3.00
C LEU A 283 -21.89 2.01 -4.47
N ARG A 284 -20.84 2.18 -5.28
CA ARG A 284 -20.84 1.72 -6.68
C ARG A 284 -20.86 0.20 -6.74
N ARG A 285 -19.95 -0.48 -6.03
CA ARG A 285 -19.89 -1.95 -5.98
C ARG A 285 -21.18 -2.57 -5.48
N TRP A 286 -21.80 -2.00 -4.44
CA TRP A 286 -23.07 -2.47 -3.91
C TRP A 286 -24.23 -2.30 -4.89
N ARG A 287 -24.24 -1.20 -5.67
CA ARG A 287 -25.22 -1.01 -6.74
C ARG A 287 -25.05 -2.04 -7.86
N GLU A 288 -23.81 -2.27 -8.31
CA GLU A 288 -23.49 -3.26 -9.36
C GLU A 288 -23.86 -4.67 -8.90
N SER A 289 -23.51 -5.06 -7.67
CA SER A 289 -23.86 -6.38 -7.11
C SER A 289 -25.38 -6.58 -6.98
N ARG A 290 -26.13 -5.56 -6.54
CA ARG A 290 -27.61 -5.63 -6.48
C ARG A 290 -28.23 -5.78 -7.87
N LEU A 291 -27.69 -5.09 -8.88
CA LEU A 291 -28.15 -5.21 -10.26
C LEU A 291 -27.90 -6.62 -10.80
N GLU A 292 -26.70 -7.18 -10.60
CA GLU A 292 -26.38 -8.55 -10.99
C GLU A 292 -27.28 -9.58 -10.31
N GLN A 293 -27.52 -9.42 -9.01
CA GLN A 293 -28.45 -10.30 -8.27
C GLN A 293 -29.89 -10.18 -8.80
N ALA A 294 -30.35 -8.98 -9.12
CA ALA A 294 -31.67 -8.76 -9.71
C ALA A 294 -31.79 -9.41 -11.10
N LEU A 295 -30.75 -9.30 -11.94
CA LEU A 295 -30.68 -9.95 -13.25
C LEU A 295 -30.66 -11.47 -13.11
N ARG A 296 -29.88 -12.03 -12.18
CA ARG A 296 -29.85 -13.48 -11.89
C ARG A 296 -31.20 -13.99 -11.40
N LYS A 297 -31.88 -13.28 -10.50
CA LYS A 297 -33.25 -13.63 -10.04
C LYS A 297 -34.25 -13.60 -11.19
N LYS A 298 -34.20 -12.58 -12.06
CA LYS A 298 -35.05 -12.49 -13.26
C LYS A 298 -34.75 -13.63 -14.26
N ALA A 299 -33.50 -14.03 -14.42
CA ALA A 299 -33.12 -15.14 -15.30
C ALA A 299 -33.59 -16.49 -14.74
N ALA A 300 -33.46 -16.72 -13.43
CA ALA A 300 -33.96 -17.92 -12.76
C ALA A 300 -35.51 -18.03 -12.84
N ALA A 301 -36.22 -16.91 -12.72
CA ALA A 301 -37.68 -16.88 -12.86
C ALA A 301 -38.18 -17.12 -14.30
N LYS A 302 -37.32 -16.93 -15.31
CA LYS A 302 -37.65 -17.17 -16.73
C LYS A 302 -37.28 -18.59 -17.20
N GLN A 303 -36.65 -19.43 -16.37
CA GLN A 303 -36.46 -20.83 -16.73
C GLN A 303 -37.81 -21.55 -16.66
N PRO A 304 -38.28 -22.18 -17.75
CA PRO A 304 -39.52 -22.95 -17.71
C PRO A 304 -39.35 -24.11 -16.72
N LEU A 305 -40.34 -24.33 -15.85
CA LEU A 305 -40.43 -25.58 -15.09
C LEU A 305 -40.29 -26.72 -16.11
N ARG A 306 -39.26 -27.57 -15.96
CA ARG A 306 -39.22 -28.84 -16.68
C ARG A 306 -40.55 -29.54 -16.39
N PRO A 307 -41.34 -29.93 -17.40
CA PRO A 307 -42.58 -30.63 -17.14
C PRO A 307 -42.20 -31.93 -16.42
N LEU A 308 -42.72 -32.10 -15.20
CA LEU A 308 -42.72 -33.39 -14.53
C LEU A 308 -43.42 -34.35 -15.49
N LYS A 309 -42.67 -35.31 -16.03
CA LYS A 309 -43.23 -36.38 -16.84
C LYS A 309 -44.22 -37.13 -15.93
N ARG A 310 -45.51 -36.87 -16.12
CA ARG A 310 -46.60 -37.59 -15.47
C ARG A 310 -46.65 -38.95 -16.15
N ASP A 311 -46.03 -39.96 -15.53
CA ASP A 311 -46.21 -41.34 -15.93
C ASP A 311 -47.66 -41.75 -15.56
N SER A 312 -48.59 -41.42 -16.45
CA SER A 312 -49.87 -42.09 -16.54
C SER A 312 -49.69 -43.26 -17.48
N ILE A 313 -49.88 -44.48 -16.97
CA ILE A 313 -50.40 -45.72 -17.60
C ILE A 313 -49.79 -46.91 -16.85
N GLY A 314 -50.45 -47.34 -15.77
CA GLY A 314 -50.45 -48.74 -15.33
C GLY A 314 -51.62 -49.42 -16.06
N HIS A 315 -51.31 -50.22 -17.07
CA HIS A 315 -51.24 -51.68 -17.02
C HIS A 315 -52.53 -52.38 -16.59
N HIS A 316 -53.29 -52.81 -17.60
CA HIS A 316 -54.09 -54.02 -17.53
C HIS A 316 -53.27 -55.20 -18.10
N GLU A 317 -53.60 -56.36 -17.55
CA GLU A 317 -53.32 -57.74 -17.96
C GLU A 317 -52.09 -58.47 -17.42
N ASN A 318 -52.44 -59.52 -16.68
CA ASN A 318 -51.63 -60.50 -16.00
C ASN A 318 -51.11 -61.58 -16.97
N GLY A 319 -49.91 -62.08 -16.68
CA GLY A 319 -49.63 -63.52 -16.62
C GLY A 319 -49.01 -64.15 -17.86
N VAL A 320 -47.73 -64.51 -17.76
CA VAL A 320 -47.25 -65.90 -17.64
C VAL A 320 -45.71 -65.91 -17.72
N LEU A 321 -45.08 -66.32 -16.60
CA LEU A 321 -43.86 -67.14 -16.39
C LEU A 321 -42.70 -67.01 -17.44
N LYS A 322 -41.40 -66.91 -17.11
CA LYS A 322 -40.64 -67.37 -15.94
C LYS A 322 -39.17 -66.86 -16.07
N ALA A 323 -38.59 -66.50 -14.92
CA ALA A 323 -37.18 -66.63 -14.50
C ALA A 323 -36.02 -66.24 -15.46
N GLU A 324 -35.56 -65.01 -15.29
CA GLU A 324 -34.20 -64.60 -14.88
C GLU A 324 -32.96 -65.28 -15.50
N ASN A 325 -32.29 -64.53 -16.38
CA ASN A 325 -30.85 -64.62 -16.65
C ASN A 325 -30.32 -63.18 -16.79
N GLY A 326 -29.22 -62.85 -16.12
CA GLY A 326 -28.70 -61.48 -16.15
C GLY A 326 -27.26 -61.32 -15.64
N ALA A 327 -26.32 -62.05 -16.23
CA ALA A 327 -24.89 -61.76 -16.11
C ALA A 327 -24.56 -60.38 -16.72
N SER A 328 -23.72 -59.62 -16.01
CA SER A 328 -23.13 -58.34 -16.43
C SER A 328 -22.10 -58.51 -17.57
N PRO A 329 -21.90 -57.47 -18.42
CA PRO A 329 -20.52 -57.15 -18.76
C PRO A 329 -20.18 -55.64 -18.86
N ARG A 330 -19.09 -55.30 -18.13
CA ARG A 330 -17.90 -54.48 -18.43
C ARG A 330 -17.87 -53.42 -19.55
N SER A 331 -17.13 -52.36 -19.24
CA SER A 331 -16.79 -51.12 -19.95
C SER A 331 -15.94 -51.22 -21.24
N LYS A 332 -16.08 -50.23 -22.14
CA LYS A 332 -15.02 -49.79 -23.08
C LYS A 332 -15.02 -48.28 -23.35
N LYS A 333 -13.82 -47.70 -23.28
CA LYS A 333 -13.40 -46.37 -23.78
C LYS A 333 -13.43 -46.33 -25.32
N LEU A 334 -13.64 -45.14 -25.90
CA LEU A 334 -13.19 -44.84 -27.27
C LEU A 334 -12.54 -43.44 -27.33
N LYS A 335 -11.37 -43.39 -27.99
CA LYS A 335 -10.67 -42.18 -28.46
C LYS A 335 -11.31 -41.69 -29.76
N SER A 336 -11.20 -40.40 -30.07
CA SER A 336 -11.48 -39.81 -31.38
C SER A 336 -10.19 -39.23 -32.01
N PRO A 337 -10.10 -39.20 -33.35
CA PRO A 337 -8.97 -38.63 -34.09
C PRO A 337 -8.90 -37.10 -34.02
#